data_AF-A0A2J0L3A4-F1
#
_entry.id   AF-A0A2J0L3A4-F1
#
_cell.length_a   1.000
_cell.length_b   1.000
_cell.length_c   1.000
_cell.angle_alpha   90.00
_cell.angle_beta   90.00
_cell.angle_gamma   90.00
#
_symmetry.space_group_name_H-M   'P 1'
#
loop_
_entity.id
_entity.type
_entity.pdbx_description
1 polymer ?
#
loop_
_entity_poly.entity_id
_entity_poly.type
_entity_poly.pdbx_seq_one_letter_code
_entity_poly.pdbx_strand_id
1 'polypeptide(L)'
;VLLNSLIPFPLISIILMGILIYLWSKKPSILIHDLVILLGISGAGAVLGLSLEPKMVILLLIIFSIYDFLAVYVTKHMVKIAKEMIKQKVIVGFIFPSKISDFKENLEKVKPGGKFMVLGGGDVVFPLLLCASLVPLGIKNSLIVAIFALIGLFFSFYIFISKIGGERKPIPALPPIALFSIIGYLITKIL
;
A
#
# COMPACT_ATOMS: atom_id res chain seq x y z
N VAL A 1 -30.80 -3.09 -13.67
CA VAL A 1 -31.64 -3.81 -12.69
C VAL A 1 -31.59 -5.33 -12.91
N LEU A 2 -31.78 -5.83 -14.14
CA LEU A 2 -31.80 -7.28 -14.44
C LEU A 2 -30.47 -8.04 -14.27
N LEU A 3 -29.30 -7.41 -14.48
CA LEU A 3 -28.01 -8.06 -14.20
C LEU A 3 -27.73 -8.18 -12.69
N ASN A 4 -28.39 -7.34 -11.89
CA ASN A 4 -28.20 -7.23 -10.44
C ASN A 4 -29.00 -8.28 -9.66
N SER A 5 -29.96 -8.93 -10.32
CA SER A 5 -30.85 -9.95 -9.74
C SER A 5 -30.43 -11.40 -10.06
N LEU A 6 -29.59 -11.62 -11.08
CA LEU A 6 -29.16 -12.96 -11.48
C LEU A 6 -27.88 -13.43 -10.76
N ILE A 7 -27.02 -12.50 -10.34
CA ILE A 7 -25.88 -12.79 -9.49
C ILE A 7 -25.72 -11.59 -8.54
N PRO A 8 -25.89 -11.75 -7.21
CA PRO A 8 -25.57 -10.68 -6.30
C PRO A 8 -24.10 -10.29 -6.52
N PHE A 9 -23.80 -9.01 -6.80
CA PHE A 9 -22.41 -8.51 -6.87
C PHE A 9 -21.50 -9.01 -5.72
N PRO A 10 -22.00 -9.23 -4.49
CA PRO A 10 -21.21 -9.86 -3.43
C PRO A 10 -20.74 -11.28 -3.76
N LEU A 11 -21.55 -12.10 -4.42
CA LEU A 11 -21.17 -13.49 -4.76
C LEU A 11 -20.01 -13.54 -5.75
N ILE A 12 -20.03 -12.70 -6.79
CA ILE A 12 -18.93 -12.62 -7.77
C ILE A 12 -17.62 -12.23 -7.07
N SER A 13 -17.70 -11.28 -6.14
CA SER A 13 -16.53 -10.79 -5.39
C SER A 13 -15.96 -11.88 -4.46
N ILE A 14 -16.83 -12.64 -3.78
CA ILE A 14 -16.44 -13.77 -2.92
C ILE A 14 -15.80 -14.88 -3.75
N ILE A 15 -16.39 -15.22 -4.91
CA ILE A 15 -15.85 -16.26 -5.80
C ILE A 15 -14.49 -15.83 -6.34
N LEU A 16 -14.35 -14.59 -6.80
CA LEU A 16 -13.08 -14.06 -7.32
C LEU A 16 -11.98 -14.08 -6.24
N MET A 17 -12.29 -13.60 -5.03
CA MET A 17 -11.37 -13.64 -3.90
C MET A 17 -11.01 -15.09 -3.53
N GLY A 18 -11.98 -15.99 -3.50
CA GLY A 18 -11.76 -17.42 -3.24
C GLY A 18 -10.82 -18.06 -4.27
N ILE A 19 -10.98 -17.74 -5.56
CA ILE A 19 -10.08 -18.19 -6.62
C ILE A 19 -8.67 -17.64 -6.41
N LEU A 20 -8.52 -16.36 -6.09
CA LEU A 20 -7.21 -15.75 -5.86
C LEU A 20 -6.49 -16.35 -4.65
N ILE A 21 -7.20 -16.58 -3.54
CA ILE A 21 -6.64 -17.23 -2.35
C ILE A 21 -6.26 -18.68 -2.66
N TYR A 22 -7.08 -19.40 -3.43
CA TYR A 22 -6.74 -20.76 -3.88
C TYR A 22 -5.48 -20.77 -4.76
N LEU A 23 -5.37 -19.84 -5.71
CA LEU A 23 -4.18 -19.68 -6.55
C LEU A 23 -2.95 -19.30 -5.73
N TRP A 24 -3.10 -18.42 -4.73
CA TRP A 24 -2.03 -18.04 -3.81
C TRP A 24 -1.54 -19.26 -3.01
N SER A 25 -2.45 -20.11 -2.55
CA SER A 25 -2.13 -21.35 -1.84
C SER A 25 -1.39 -22.37 -2.72
N LYS A 26 -1.78 -22.53 -3.99
CA LYS A 26 -1.16 -23.50 -4.91
C LYS A 26 0.15 -23.02 -5.54
N LYS A 27 0.22 -21.74 -5.91
CA LYS A 27 1.35 -21.11 -6.59
C LYS A 27 1.54 -19.70 -6.02
N PRO A 28 2.25 -19.55 -4.88
CA PRO A 28 2.50 -18.25 -4.27
C PRO A 28 3.51 -17.47 -5.12
N SER A 29 3.07 -16.91 -6.23
CA SER A 29 3.84 -15.96 -7.03
C SER A 29 3.70 -14.56 -6.43
N ILE A 30 4.71 -13.73 -6.64
CA ILE A 30 4.71 -12.34 -6.18
C ILE A 30 3.50 -11.57 -6.74
N LEU A 31 3.16 -11.78 -8.00
CA LEU A 31 1.99 -11.16 -8.63
C LEU A 31 0.68 -11.56 -7.93
N ILE A 32 0.47 -12.84 -7.64
CA ILE A 32 -0.76 -13.30 -6.98
C ILE A 32 -0.84 -12.73 -5.57
N HIS A 33 0.28 -12.72 -4.84
CA HIS A 33 0.37 -12.12 -3.52
C HIS A 33 0.00 -10.63 -3.52
N ASP A 34 0.62 -9.84 -4.39
CA ASP A 34 0.36 -8.41 -4.49
C ASP A 34 -1.08 -8.13 -4.92
N LEU A 35 -1.69 -8.96 -5.77
CA LEU A 35 -3.12 -8.85 -6.11
C LEU A 35 -4.05 -9.12 -4.93
N VAL A 36 -3.76 -10.14 -4.12
CA VAL A 36 -4.54 -10.44 -2.90
C VAL A 36 -4.44 -9.28 -1.91
N ILE A 37 -3.23 -8.75 -1.69
CA ILE A 37 -3.00 -7.60 -0.82
C ILE A 37 -3.69 -6.34 -1.39
N LEU A 38 -3.60 -6.09 -2.70
CA LEU A 38 -4.25 -4.97 -3.37
C LEU A 38 -5.76 -4.97 -3.14
N LEU A 39 -6.42 -6.10 -3.39
CA LEU A 39 -7.86 -6.23 -3.24
C LEU A 39 -8.30 -6.18 -1.77
N GLY A 40 -7.51 -6.77 -0.87
CA GLY A 40 -7.77 -6.72 0.57
C GLY A 40 -7.68 -5.29 1.12
N ILE A 41 -6.58 -4.59 0.82
CA ILE A 41 -6.36 -3.21 1.25
C ILE A 41 -7.36 -2.25 0.60
N SER A 42 -7.66 -2.41 -0.70
CA SER A 42 -8.62 -1.53 -1.38
C SER A 42 -10.03 -1.68 -0.81
N GLY A 43 -10.48 -2.92 -0.56
CA GLY A 43 -11.78 -3.19 0.04
C GLY A 43 -11.88 -2.65 1.47
N ALA A 44 -10.95 -3.05 2.34
CA ALA A 44 -10.96 -2.61 3.74
C ALA A 44 -10.75 -1.09 3.87
N GLY A 45 -9.81 -0.53 3.11
CA GLY A 45 -9.50 0.89 3.10
C GLY A 45 -10.62 1.75 2.53
N ALA A 46 -11.37 1.29 1.52
CA ALA A 46 -12.53 2.02 1.02
C ALA A 46 -13.64 2.10 2.10
N VAL A 47 -13.97 0.97 2.74
CA VAL A 47 -15.02 0.93 3.79
C VAL A 47 -14.64 1.80 4.99
N LEU A 48 -13.40 1.66 5.48
CA LEU A 48 -12.91 2.45 6.61
C LEU A 48 -12.79 3.94 6.25
N GLY A 49 -12.26 4.26 5.06
CA GLY A 49 -12.07 5.64 4.64
C GLY A 49 -13.39 6.38 4.44
N LEU A 50 -14.41 5.73 3.87
CA LEU A 50 -15.75 6.31 3.75
C LEU A 50 -16.43 6.57 5.10
N SER A 51 -16.01 5.86 6.14
CA SER A 51 -16.57 5.97 7.49
C SER A 51 -15.84 7.02 8.35
N LEU A 52 -14.70 7.54 7.89
CA LEU A 52 -13.86 8.48 8.64
C LEU A 52 -13.93 9.87 8.03
N GLU A 53 -13.86 10.89 8.89
CA GLU A 53 -13.70 12.26 8.42
C GLU A 53 -12.28 12.49 7.88
N PRO A 54 -12.10 13.23 6.76
CA PRO A 54 -10.78 13.50 6.19
C PRO A 54 -9.79 14.12 7.19
N LYS A 55 -10.28 14.96 8.10
CA LYS A 55 -9.44 15.58 9.15
C LYS A 55 -8.85 14.54 10.10
N MET A 56 -9.64 13.53 10.49
CA MET A 56 -9.19 12.44 11.35
C MET A 56 -8.14 11.57 10.63
N VAL A 57 -8.34 11.33 9.33
CA VAL A 57 -7.36 10.57 8.54
C VAL A 57 -6.04 11.33 8.41
N ILE A 58 -6.05 12.65 8.24
CA ILE A 58 -4.82 13.46 8.21
C ILE A 58 -4.08 13.39 9.55
N LEU A 59 -4.79 13.49 10.67
CA LEU A 59 -4.18 13.32 11.99
C LEU A 59 -3.52 11.95 12.12
N LEU A 60 -4.22 10.89 11.72
CA LEU A 60 -3.70 9.52 11.69
C LEU A 60 -2.44 9.42 10.84
N LEU A 61 -2.48 9.98 9.63
CA LEU A 61 -1.39 9.99 8.66
C LEU A 61 -0.15 10.71 9.19
N ILE A 62 -0.31 11.84 9.90
CA ILE A 62 0.80 12.58 10.54
C ILE A 62 1.41 11.73 11.67
N ILE A 63 0.59 11.18 12.56
CA ILE A 63 1.05 10.36 13.68
C ILE A 63 1.84 9.15 13.17
N PHE A 64 1.29 8.40 12.21
CA PHE A 64 1.95 7.22 11.66
C PHE A 64 3.19 7.57 10.82
N SER A 65 3.19 8.70 10.13
CA SER A 65 4.37 9.21 9.41
C SER A 65 5.55 9.47 10.38
N ILE A 66 5.29 10.13 11.51
CA ILE A 66 6.31 10.35 12.54
C ILE A 66 6.75 9.02 13.15
N TYR A 67 5.81 8.13 13.45
CA TYR A 67 6.12 6.79 13.96
C TYR A 67 7.01 6.00 12.99
N ASP A 68 6.70 5.99 11.69
CA ASP A 68 7.47 5.28 10.67
C ASP A 68 8.92 5.79 10.61
N PHE A 69 9.08 7.11 10.60
CA PHE A 69 10.40 7.74 10.62
C PHE A 69 11.23 7.33 11.85
N LEU A 70 10.63 7.40 13.06
CA LEU A 70 11.29 6.99 14.30
C LEU A 70 11.57 5.48 14.32
N ALA A 71 10.65 4.67 13.83
CA ALA A 71 10.75 3.22 13.83
C ALA A 71 11.83 2.70 12.88
N VAL A 72 12.11 3.42 11.79
CA VAL A 72 13.16 3.07 10.85
C VAL A 72 14.53 3.56 11.32
N TYR A 73 14.65 4.84 11.72
CA TYR A 73 15.96 5.43 12.02
C TYR A 73 16.42 5.23 13.46
N VAL A 74 15.51 5.33 14.43
CA VAL A 74 15.87 5.29 15.85
C VAL A 74 15.81 3.86 16.37
N THR A 75 14.63 3.23 16.32
CA THR A 75 14.42 1.93 16.97
C THR A 75 14.83 0.74 16.09
N LYS A 76 14.85 0.93 14.77
CA LYS A 76 15.08 -0.12 13.76
C LYS A 76 14.12 -1.32 13.89
N HIS A 77 13.02 -1.16 14.64
CA HIS A 77 12.09 -2.25 14.91
C HIS A 77 11.35 -2.68 13.64
N MET A 78 10.97 -1.72 12.80
CA MET A 78 10.32 -2.00 11.51
C MET A 78 11.21 -2.85 10.58
N VAL A 79 12.53 -2.64 10.63
CA VAL A 79 13.50 -3.43 9.86
C VAL A 79 13.56 -4.87 10.36
N LYS A 80 13.50 -5.08 11.67
CA LYS A 80 13.46 -6.41 12.28
C LYS A 80 12.16 -7.14 11.92
N ILE A 81 11.02 -6.45 12.05
CA ILE A 81 9.70 -6.97 11.65
C ILE A 81 9.76 -7.42 10.18
N ALA A 82 10.20 -6.55 9.27
CA ALA A 82 10.25 -6.87 7.84
C ALA A 82 11.15 -8.09 7.54
N LYS A 83 12.30 -8.21 8.21
CA LYS A 83 13.18 -9.39 8.08
C LYS A 83 12.48 -10.69 8.52
N GLU A 84 11.78 -10.66 9.65
CA GLU A 84 11.06 -11.84 10.15
C GLU A 84 9.86 -12.20 9.27
N MET A 85 9.12 -11.20 8.76
CA MET A 85 8.02 -11.43 7.82
C MET A 85 8.48 -12.10 6.53
N ILE A 86 9.63 -11.68 5.97
CA ILE A 86 10.23 -12.30 4.78
C ILE A 86 10.67 -13.74 5.10
N LYS A 87 11.30 -13.99 6.25
CA LYS A 87 11.72 -15.34 6.66
C LYS A 87 10.54 -16.29 6.82
N GLN A 88 9.46 -15.83 7.44
CA GLN A 88 8.24 -16.60 7.67
C GLN A 88 7.32 -16.68 6.45
N LYS A 89 7.65 -15.96 5.35
CA LYS A 89 6.82 -15.84 4.13
C LYS A 89 5.43 -15.23 4.40
N VAL A 90 5.29 -14.46 5.48
CA VAL A 90 4.04 -13.76 5.84
C VAL A 90 4.24 -12.25 5.62
N ILE A 91 4.40 -11.87 4.35
CA ILE A 91 4.69 -10.49 3.96
C ILE A 91 3.37 -9.72 3.86
N VAL A 92 3.04 -8.96 4.91
CA VAL A 92 1.90 -8.02 4.95
C VAL A 92 2.31 -6.70 4.28
N GLY A 93 2.45 -6.75 2.96
CA GLY A 93 2.89 -5.63 2.14
C GLY A 93 3.09 -6.02 0.68
N PHE A 94 3.38 -5.02 -0.16
CA PHE A 94 3.63 -5.18 -1.59
C PHE A 94 5.09 -5.48 -1.87
N ILE A 95 5.36 -6.31 -2.88
CA ILE A 95 6.71 -6.73 -3.23
C ILE A 95 7.04 -6.29 -4.66
N PHE A 96 7.90 -5.28 -4.78
CA PHE A 96 8.35 -4.76 -6.06
C PHE A 96 9.69 -5.41 -6.46
N PRO A 97 9.73 -6.25 -7.51
CA PRO A 97 10.97 -6.77 -8.04
C PRO A 97 11.75 -5.72 -8.86
N SER A 98 13.07 -5.89 -8.93
CA SER A 98 13.93 -5.03 -9.78
C SER A 98 13.70 -5.25 -11.29
N LYS A 99 13.18 -6.42 -11.70
CA LYS A 99 12.85 -6.76 -13.09
C LYS A 99 11.39 -7.20 -13.20
N ILE A 100 10.69 -6.77 -14.24
CA ILE A 100 9.26 -7.12 -14.46
C ILE A 100 9.06 -8.64 -14.59
N SER A 101 10.03 -9.36 -15.18
CA SER A 101 9.98 -10.82 -15.31
C SER A 101 9.92 -11.54 -13.96
N ASP A 102 10.44 -10.93 -12.90
CA ASP A 102 10.53 -11.53 -11.57
C ASP A 102 9.20 -11.49 -10.81
N PHE A 103 8.16 -10.81 -11.30
CA PHE A 103 6.82 -10.86 -10.68
C PHE A 103 6.19 -12.27 -10.71
N LYS A 104 6.63 -13.12 -11.64
CA LYS A 104 6.19 -14.51 -11.74
C LYS A 104 6.97 -15.45 -10.81
N GLU A 105 8.01 -14.95 -10.15
CA GLU A 105 8.80 -15.75 -9.23
C GLU A 105 8.00 -16.10 -7.97
N ASN A 106 8.38 -17.23 -7.37
CA ASN A 106 7.77 -17.69 -6.13
C ASN A 106 8.22 -16.81 -4.95
N LEU A 107 7.29 -16.52 -4.02
CA LEU A 107 7.54 -15.81 -2.76
C LEU A 107 8.73 -16.38 -1.97
N GLU A 108 9.03 -17.67 -2.09
CA GLU A 108 10.17 -18.31 -1.42
C GLU A 108 11.54 -17.74 -1.84
N LYS A 109 11.63 -17.16 -3.04
CA LYS A 109 12.87 -16.55 -3.54
C LYS A 109 13.08 -15.13 -3.00
N VAL A 110 12.10 -14.56 -2.30
CA VAL A 110 12.19 -13.24 -1.69
C VAL A 110 13.10 -13.32 -0.48
N LYS A 111 14.25 -12.65 -0.55
CA LYS A 111 15.25 -12.60 0.54
C LYS A 111 15.48 -11.16 1.01
N PRO A 112 15.73 -10.93 2.31
CA PRO A 112 16.07 -9.60 2.82
C PRO A 112 17.34 -9.08 2.15
N GLY A 113 17.33 -7.84 1.66
CA GLY A 113 18.47 -7.24 0.96
C GLY A 113 18.73 -7.79 -0.46
N GLY A 114 17.88 -8.69 -0.96
CA GLY A 114 17.96 -9.21 -2.32
C GLY A 114 17.38 -8.26 -3.36
N LYS A 115 17.06 -8.79 -4.55
CA LYS A 115 16.51 -8.03 -5.70
C LYS A 115 15.08 -7.51 -5.54
N PHE A 116 14.44 -7.79 -4.41
CA PHE A 116 13.06 -7.42 -4.13
C PHE A 116 13.00 -6.29 -3.10
N MET A 117 12.07 -5.38 -3.31
CA MET A 117 11.75 -4.28 -2.41
C MET A 117 10.38 -4.55 -1.79
N VAL A 118 10.28 -4.42 -0.48
CA VAL A 118 9.03 -4.64 0.25
C VAL A 118 8.52 -3.30 0.73
N LEU A 119 7.30 -2.95 0.36
CA LEU A 119 6.57 -1.76 0.80
C LEU A 119 5.50 -2.21 1.80
N GLY A 120 5.38 -1.55 2.95
CA GLY A 120 4.40 -1.92 3.96
C GLY A 120 2.97 -1.73 3.45
N GLY A 121 2.06 -2.62 3.84
CA GLY A 121 0.63 -2.42 3.52
C GLY A 121 0.08 -1.10 4.09
N GLY A 122 0.56 -0.71 5.28
CA GLY A 122 0.20 0.55 5.92
C GLY A 122 0.55 1.79 5.09
N ASP A 123 1.69 1.76 4.38
CA ASP A 123 2.16 2.86 3.53
C ASP A 123 1.17 3.18 2.40
N VAL A 124 0.37 2.19 1.99
CA VAL A 124 -0.68 2.30 0.96
C VAL A 124 -2.07 2.52 1.57
N VAL A 125 -2.35 1.92 2.73
CA VAL A 125 -3.67 2.06 3.41
C VAL A 125 -3.95 3.50 3.82
N PHE A 126 -3.00 4.20 4.45
CA PHE A 126 -3.28 5.56 4.96
C PHE A 126 -3.62 6.60 3.88
N PRO A 127 -2.87 6.72 2.76
CA PRO A 127 -3.28 7.61 1.67
C PRO A 127 -4.60 7.15 1.03
N LEU A 128 -4.85 5.83 0.94
CA LEU A 128 -6.13 5.30 0.46
C LEU A 128 -7.30 5.72 1.34
N LEU A 129 -7.16 5.66 2.66
CA LEU A 129 -8.18 6.14 3.60
C LEU A 129 -8.51 7.61 3.35
N LEU A 130 -7.49 8.43 3.08
CA LEU A 130 -7.68 9.86 2.82
C LEU A 130 -8.43 10.07 1.51
N CYS A 131 -8.01 9.39 0.43
CA CYS A 131 -8.71 9.42 -0.84
C CYS A 131 -10.18 8.98 -0.70
N ALA A 132 -10.44 7.87 0.00
CA ALA A 132 -11.78 7.34 0.20
C ALA A 132 -12.67 8.29 1.04
N SER A 133 -12.12 8.90 2.10
CA SER A 133 -12.85 9.87 2.94
C SER A 133 -13.29 11.13 2.18
N LEU A 134 -12.65 11.44 1.05
CA LEU A 134 -12.98 12.59 0.21
C LEU A 134 -14.02 12.28 -0.87
N VAL A 135 -14.32 11.00 -1.13
CA VAL A 135 -15.30 10.61 -2.15
C VAL A 135 -16.68 11.23 -1.90
N PRO A 136 -17.24 11.27 -0.67
CA PRO A 136 -18.52 11.92 -0.39
C PRO A 136 -18.52 13.43 -0.64
N LEU A 137 -17.34 14.07 -0.58
CA LEU A 137 -17.16 15.50 -0.83
C LEU A 137 -16.91 15.81 -2.32
N GLY A 138 -16.78 14.79 -3.16
CA GLY A 138 -16.56 14.90 -4.60
C GLY A 138 -15.41 14.03 -5.09
N ILE A 139 -15.67 13.25 -6.14
CA ILE A 139 -14.70 12.34 -6.77
C ILE A 139 -13.45 13.10 -7.24
N LYS A 140 -13.59 14.34 -7.73
CA LYS A 140 -12.47 15.18 -8.13
C LYS A 140 -11.46 15.38 -6.99
N ASN A 141 -11.94 15.61 -5.77
CA ASN A 141 -11.07 15.83 -4.60
C ASN A 141 -10.29 14.57 -4.25
N SER A 142 -10.97 13.42 -4.28
CA SER A 142 -10.33 12.11 -4.10
C SER A 142 -9.24 11.84 -5.15
N LEU A 143 -9.51 12.13 -6.43
CA LEU A 143 -8.55 11.94 -7.52
C LEU A 143 -7.32 12.84 -7.40
N ILE A 144 -7.49 14.10 -6.99
CA ILE A 144 -6.36 15.02 -6.74
C ILE A 144 -5.44 14.42 -5.67
N VAL A 145 -5.99 13.98 -4.53
CA VAL A 145 -5.19 13.37 -3.48
C VAL A 145 -4.53 12.08 -3.96
N ALA A 146 -5.22 11.24 -4.74
CA ALA A 146 -4.66 10.02 -5.29
C ALA A 146 -3.44 10.28 -6.20
N ILE A 147 -3.51 11.30 -7.07
CA ILE A 147 -2.39 11.70 -7.93
C ILE A 147 -1.20 12.16 -7.09
N PHE A 148 -1.44 12.99 -6.07
CA PHE A 148 -0.38 13.45 -5.19
C PHE A 148 0.22 12.31 -4.35
N ALA A 149 -0.59 11.38 -3.84
CA ALA A 149 -0.10 10.20 -3.14
C ALA A 149 0.80 9.33 -4.04
N LEU A 150 0.43 9.16 -5.32
CA LEU A 150 1.26 8.47 -6.30
C LEU A 150 2.59 9.18 -6.54
N ILE A 151 2.58 10.51 -6.65
CA ILE A 151 3.83 11.31 -6.76
C ILE A 151 4.71 11.05 -5.52
N GLY A 152 4.14 11.05 -4.33
CA GLY A 152 4.88 10.74 -3.09
C GLY A 152 5.44 9.32 -3.04
N LEU A 153 4.72 8.35 -3.59
CA LEU A 153 5.20 6.97 -3.72
C LEU A 153 6.40 6.88 -4.68
N PHE A 154 6.29 7.49 -5.87
CA PHE A 154 7.40 7.53 -6.82
C PHE A 154 8.61 8.29 -6.27
N PHE A 155 8.37 9.38 -5.54
CA PHE A 155 9.44 10.13 -4.87
C PHE A 155 10.12 9.30 -3.78
N SER A 156 9.36 8.51 -3.01
CA SER A 156 9.92 7.56 -2.03
C SER A 156 10.80 6.50 -2.69
N PHE A 157 10.35 5.93 -3.81
CA PHE A 157 11.17 4.99 -4.59
C PHE A 157 12.41 5.65 -5.18
N TYR A 158 12.30 6.89 -5.66
CA TYR A 158 13.45 7.65 -6.14
C TYR A 158 14.49 7.85 -5.04
N ILE A 159 14.08 8.26 -3.83
CA ILE A 159 14.98 8.39 -2.67
C ILE A 159 15.65 7.04 -2.33
N PHE A 160 14.88 5.95 -2.38
CA PHE A 160 15.38 4.60 -2.10
C PHE A 160 16.45 4.14 -3.10
N ILE A 161 16.24 4.41 -4.39
CA ILE A 161 17.21 4.07 -5.43
C ILE A 161 18.42 5.02 -5.41
N SER A 162 18.19 6.31 -5.13
CA SER A 162 19.20 7.37 -5.18
C SER A 162 20.16 7.38 -3.99
N LYS A 163 19.77 6.86 -2.82
CA LYS A 163 20.67 6.73 -1.66
C LYS A 163 21.75 5.65 -1.88
N ILE A 164 22.76 6.05 -2.67
CA ILE A 164 24.21 5.96 -2.48
C ILE A 164 24.74 4.81 -1.62
N GLY A 165 25.48 3.92 -2.29
CA GLY A 165 26.53 3.11 -1.66
C GLY A 165 26.43 1.58 -1.81
N GLY A 166 25.53 1.06 -2.64
CA GLY A 166 25.43 -0.40 -2.88
C GLY A 166 24.74 -1.20 -1.78
N GLU A 167 24.46 -0.60 -0.61
CA GLU A 167 23.71 -1.22 0.48
C GLU A 167 22.26 -0.72 0.48
N ARG A 168 21.30 -1.62 0.21
CA ARG A 168 19.85 -1.36 0.28
C ARG A 168 19.43 -1.10 1.73
N LYS A 169 19.59 0.13 2.21
CA LYS A 169 19.15 0.54 3.55
C LYS A 169 17.63 0.75 3.56
N PRO A 170 16.93 0.26 4.59
CA PRO A 170 15.51 0.51 4.75
C PRO A 170 15.25 2.00 4.96
N ILE A 171 14.23 2.53 4.29
CA ILE A 171 13.81 3.94 4.35
C ILE A 171 12.33 3.97 4.73
N PRO A 172 11.91 4.90 5.59
CA PRO A 172 10.49 5.10 5.87
C PRO A 172 9.80 5.60 4.60
N ALA A 173 8.84 4.83 4.08
CA ALA A 173 8.12 5.16 2.85
C ALA A 173 6.90 6.05 3.13
N LEU A 174 6.33 5.96 4.33
CA LEU A 174 5.13 6.72 4.68
C LEU A 174 5.37 8.24 4.73
N PRO A 175 6.49 8.80 5.22
CA PRO A 175 6.64 10.25 5.35
C PRO A 175 6.55 11.03 4.04
N PRO A 176 7.23 10.65 2.95
CA PRO A 176 7.05 11.34 1.68
C PRO A 176 5.64 11.13 1.12
N ILE A 177 5.09 9.90 1.18
CA ILE A 177 3.71 9.63 0.73
C ILE A 177 2.70 10.50 1.48
N ALA A 178 2.84 10.60 2.80
CA ALA A 178 2.01 11.41 3.68
C ALA A 178 2.09 12.90 3.33
N LEU A 179 3.32 13.41 3.17
CA LEU A 179 3.55 14.82 2.81
C LEU A 179 2.81 15.18 1.51
N PHE A 180 3.01 14.42 0.44
CA PHE A 180 2.34 14.72 -0.83
C PHE A 180 0.83 14.53 -0.73
N SER A 181 0.34 13.50 -0.02
CA SER A 181 -1.11 13.30 0.17
C SER A 181 -1.78 14.47 0.92
N ILE A 182 -1.10 15.03 1.93
CA ILE A 182 -1.57 16.21 2.66
C ILE A 182 -1.56 17.45 1.76
N ILE A 183 -0.50 17.64 0.95
CA ILE A 183 -0.47 18.73 -0.04
C ILE A 183 -1.65 18.62 -1.02
N GLY A 184 -1.91 17.41 -1.52
CA GLY A 184 -3.07 17.13 -2.36
C GLY A 184 -4.38 17.53 -1.67
N TYR A 185 -4.54 17.16 -0.40
CA TYR A 185 -5.73 17.53 0.38
C TYR A 185 -5.86 19.06 0.54
N LEU A 186 -4.77 19.76 0.85
CA LEU A 186 -4.79 21.22 0.99
C LEU A 186 -5.20 21.91 -0.33
N ILE A 187 -4.77 21.38 -1.48
CA ILE A 187 -5.19 21.88 -2.80
C ILE A 187 -6.70 21.69 -2.98
N THR A 188 -7.28 20.56 -2.54
CA THR A 188 -8.75 20.36 -2.60
C THR A 188 -9.55 21.31 -1.72
N LYS A 189 -8.92 21.98 -0.75
CA LYS A 189 -9.59 23.00 0.08
C LYS A 189 -9.58 24.39 -0.55
N ILE A 190 -8.70 24.62 -1.52
CA ILE A 190 -8.56 25.91 -2.20
C ILE A 190 -9.41 25.95 -3.49
N LEU A 191 -9.64 24.78 -4.11
CA LEU A 191 -10.49 24.58 -5.29
C LEU A 191 -11.97 24.46 -4.93
#